data_AF-A0AA39U8Z9-F1
#
_entry.id   AF-A0AA39U8Z9-F1
#
_cell.length_a   1.000
_cell.length_b   1.000
_cell.length_c   1.000
_cell.angle_alpha   90.00
_cell.angle_beta   90.00
_cell.angle_gamma   90.00
#
_symmetry.space_group_name_H-M   'P 1'
#
loop_
_entity.id
_entity.type
_entity.pdbx_description
1 polymer ?
#
loop_
_entity_poly.entity_id
_entity_poly.type
_entity_poly.pdbx_seq_one_letter_code
_entity_poly.pdbx_strand_id
1 'polypeptide(L)'
;MDPEDKAEELPTSSQAGISDPNISRFVTISQRQRPDLTGIIDRELSICSGGTVSINVCGTMTLAETVRCALRTPRYIDIMKGGPSVVLHVEAFGSAVSV
;
A
#
# COMPACT_ATOMS: atom_id res chain seq x y z
N MET A 1 16.26 -0.82 45.78
CA MET A 1 17.37 -1.65 45.24
C MET A 1 16.72 -2.56 44.23
N ASP A 2 16.50 -1.92 43.08
CA ASP A 2 15.75 -2.36 41.93
C ASP A 2 16.70 -3.17 41.03
N PRO A 3 16.28 -4.30 40.47
CA PRO A 3 16.95 -4.86 39.31
C PRO A 3 16.37 -4.24 38.05
N GLU A 4 17.25 -3.56 37.30
CA GLU A 4 16.99 -2.86 36.05
C GLU A 4 16.44 -3.82 34.98
N ASP A 5 15.18 -3.62 34.60
CA ASP A 5 14.55 -4.25 33.45
C ASP A 5 15.11 -3.61 32.17
N LYS A 6 16.12 -4.27 31.60
CA LYS A 6 16.80 -3.84 30.37
C LYS A 6 15.87 -4.10 29.19
N ALA A 7 15.09 -3.10 28.81
CA ALA A 7 14.31 -3.10 27.58
C ALA A 7 15.24 -3.45 26.39
N GLU A 8 15.02 -4.61 25.78
CA GLU A 8 15.60 -4.92 24.47
C GLU A 8 15.00 -3.95 23.45
N GLU A 9 15.80 -2.97 23.02
CA GLU A 9 15.51 -2.18 21.83
C GLU A 9 15.39 -3.14 20.65
N LEU A 10 14.16 -3.30 20.14
CA LEU A 10 13.93 -3.93 18.85
C LEU A 10 14.77 -3.23 17.79
N PRO A 11 15.40 -3.98 16.87
CA PRO A 11 16.23 -3.41 15.83
C PRO A 11 15.43 -2.37 15.05
N THR A 12 15.85 -1.12 15.17
CA THR A 12 15.49 -0.05 14.25
C THR A 12 15.90 -0.55 12.88
N SER A 13 14.90 -0.93 12.08
CA SER A 13 15.10 -1.31 10.69
C SER A 13 15.69 -0.09 9.99
N SER A 14 17.02 -0.07 9.90
CA SER A 14 17.77 0.91 9.15
C SER A 14 17.22 0.89 7.73
N GLN A 15 16.45 1.92 7.40
CA GLN A 15 16.01 2.16 6.05
C GLN A 15 17.26 2.29 5.18
N ALA A 16 17.59 1.23 4.45
CA ALA A 16 18.25 1.40 3.18
C ALA A 16 17.24 2.18 2.32
N GLY A 17 17.38 3.50 2.32
CA GLY A 17 16.55 4.38 1.50
C GLY A 17 16.66 3.92 0.06
N ILE A 18 15.55 3.42 -0.49
CA ILE A 18 15.46 3.08 -1.90
C ILE A 18 15.47 4.41 -2.66
N SER A 19 16.65 4.85 -3.07
CA SER A 19 16.85 6.07 -3.86
C SER A 19 16.52 5.80 -5.34
N ASP A 20 15.31 5.34 -5.62
CA ASP A 20 14.84 5.22 -6.99
C ASP A 20 14.17 6.55 -7.38
N PRO A 21 14.68 7.28 -8.38
CA PRO A 21 14.10 8.55 -8.83
C PRO A 21 12.67 8.42 -9.37
N ASN A 22 12.17 7.19 -9.61
CA ASN A 22 10.79 6.93 -10.01
C ASN A 22 9.84 6.75 -8.81
N ILE A 23 10.34 6.63 -7.57
CA ILE A 23 9.48 6.52 -6.39
C ILE A 23 9.23 7.92 -5.84
N SER A 24 8.21 8.58 -6.38
CA SER A 24 7.94 10.00 -6.09
C SER A 24 7.38 10.27 -4.68
N ARG A 25 6.93 9.25 -3.93
CA ARG A 25 6.35 9.45 -2.60
C ARG A 25 6.36 8.18 -1.76
N PHE A 26 6.93 8.25 -0.56
CA PHE A 26 6.84 7.21 0.46
C PHE A 26 5.78 7.58 1.50
N VAL A 27 4.91 6.64 1.83
CA VAL A 27 4.01 6.76 2.98
C VAL A 27 4.44 5.71 4.00
N THR A 28 5.18 6.13 5.02
CA THR A 28 5.53 5.27 6.15
C THR A 28 4.35 5.24 7.11
N ILE A 29 3.78 4.06 7.33
CA ILE A 29 2.68 3.85 8.27
C ILE A 29 3.29 3.45 9.62
N SER A 30 3.03 4.24 10.67
CA SER A 30 3.45 3.89 12.03
C SER A 30 2.84 2.55 12.49
N GLN A 31 3.61 1.79 13.26
CA GLN A 31 3.40 0.38 13.65
C GLN A 31 2.04 0.01 14.31
N ARG A 32 1.11 0.96 14.50
CA ARG A 32 -0.15 0.75 15.22
C ARG A 32 -1.40 1.19 14.48
N GLN A 33 -1.31 1.59 13.21
CA GLN A 33 -2.46 2.06 12.45
C GLN A 33 -2.63 1.26 11.16
N ARG A 34 -3.88 0.88 10.85
CA ARG A 34 -4.24 0.37 9.52
C ARG A 34 -4.35 1.55 8.56
N PRO A 35 -3.67 1.54 7.41
CA PRO A 35 -3.80 2.60 6.44
C PRO A 35 -5.23 2.67 5.88
N ASP A 36 -5.70 3.87 5.60
CA ASP A 36 -6.88 4.09 4.78
C ASP A 36 -6.49 3.91 3.30
N LEU A 37 -6.55 2.66 2.84
CA LEU A 37 -6.21 2.30 1.46
C LEU A 37 -7.11 3.00 0.44
N THR A 38 -8.40 3.18 0.76
CA THR A 38 -9.36 3.84 -0.12
C THR A 38 -8.98 5.29 -0.33
N GLY A 39 -8.76 6.04 0.75
CA GLY A 39 -8.36 7.45 0.66
C GLY A 39 -7.02 7.65 -0.05
N ILE A 40 -6.06 6.74 0.15
CA ILE A 40 -4.77 6.79 -0.56
C ILE A 40 -4.97 6.56 -2.06
N ILE A 41 -5.70 5.50 -2.43
CA ILE A 41 -5.94 5.14 -3.83
C ILE A 41 -6.72 6.25 -4.55
N ASP A 42 -7.81 6.76 -3.95
CA ASP A 42 -8.62 7.84 -4.53
C ASP A 42 -7.80 9.12 -4.73
N ARG A 43 -6.92 9.44 -3.78
CA ARG A 43 -6.02 10.59 -3.89
C ARG A 43 -5.07 10.42 -5.06
N GLU A 44 -4.41 9.28 -5.20
CA GLU A 44 -3.45 9.05 -6.29
C GLU A 44 -4.16 9.00 -7.65
N LEU A 45 -5.36 8.42 -7.71
CA LEU A 45 -6.21 8.44 -8.92
C LEU A 45 -6.64 9.86 -9.30
N SER A 46 -6.93 10.73 -8.33
CA SER A 46 -7.33 12.12 -8.59
C SER A 46 -6.20 12.98 -9.16
N ILE A 47 -4.94 12.63 -8.85
CA ILE A 47 -3.74 13.30 -9.40
C ILE A 47 -3.49 12.80 -10.83
N CYS A 48 -3.90 11.57 -11.13
CA CYS A 48 -3.75 10.97 -12.45
C CYS A 48 -4.88 11.43 -13.39
N SER A 49 -4.66 12.54 -14.10
CA SER A 49 -5.64 13.12 -15.04
C SER A 49 -5.93 12.28 -16.30
N GLY A 50 -5.33 11.08 -16.43
CA GLY A 50 -5.50 10.16 -17.54
C GLY A 50 -4.36 9.14 -17.63
N GLY A 51 -4.51 8.12 -18.47
CA GLY A 51 -3.51 7.06 -18.65
C GLY A 51 -3.82 5.80 -17.82
N THR A 52 -2.79 5.00 -17.52
CA THR A 52 -2.94 3.72 -16.82
C THR A 52 -2.19 3.74 -15.49
N VAL A 53 -2.90 3.43 -14.42
CA VAL A 53 -2.36 3.24 -13.07
C VAL A 53 -2.22 1.76 -12.80
N SER A 54 -1.02 1.33 -12.43
CA SER A 54 -0.76 -0.04 -11.99
C SER A 54 -0.69 -0.09 -10.46
N ILE A 55 -1.41 -1.03 -9.86
CA ILE A 55 -1.42 -1.28 -8.42
C ILE A 55 -0.98 -2.72 -8.20
N ASN A 56 0.15 -2.89 -7.51
CA ASN A 56 0.68 -4.19 -7.14
C ASN A 56 0.41 -4.44 -5.66
N VAL A 57 -0.16 -5.59 -5.32
CA VAL A 57 -0.47 -5.98 -3.95
C VAL A 57 0.19 -7.31 -3.65
N CYS A 58 1.07 -7.33 -2.66
CA CYS A 58 1.64 -8.53 -2.08
C CYS A 58 1.24 -8.60 -0.60
N GLY A 59 0.71 -9.74 -0.16
CA GLY A 59 0.34 -9.96 1.24
C GLY A 59 -0.88 -10.85 1.44
N THR A 60 -1.61 -10.62 2.53
CA THR A 60 -2.78 -11.43 2.89
C THR A 60 -3.92 -11.27 1.89
N MET A 61 -4.76 -12.30 1.76
CA MET A 61 -5.97 -12.23 0.93
C MET A 61 -6.90 -11.09 1.39
N THR A 62 -6.96 -10.81 2.68
CA THR A 62 -7.73 -9.68 3.23
C THR A 62 -7.22 -8.33 2.74
N LEU A 63 -5.90 -8.16 2.60
CA LEU A 63 -5.32 -6.93 2.04
C LEU A 63 -5.70 -6.80 0.56
N ALA A 64 -5.51 -7.87 -0.22
CA ALA A 64 -5.89 -7.89 -1.63
C ALA A 64 -7.37 -7.57 -1.83
N GLU A 65 -8.25 -8.13 -1.01
CA GLU A 65 -9.69 -7.88 -1.08
C GLU A 65 -10.06 -6.44 -0.68
N THR A 66 -9.38 -5.89 0.32
CA THR A 66 -9.56 -4.48 0.70
C THR A 66 -9.19 -3.56 -0.47
N VAL A 67 -8.08 -3.84 -1.16
CA VAL A 67 -7.68 -3.08 -2.35
C VAL A 67 -8.70 -3.25 -3.48
N ARG A 68 -9.17 -4.47 -3.78
CA ARG A 68 -10.24 -4.68 -4.78
C ARG A 68 -11.49 -3.87 -4.47
N CYS A 69 -11.87 -3.79 -3.20
CA CYS A 69 -13.02 -2.99 -2.78
C CYS A 69 -12.81 -1.48 -2.96
N ALA A 70 -11.58 -0.99 -2.76
CA ALA A 70 -11.21 0.40 -2.99
C ALA A 70 -11.21 0.76 -4.48
N LEU A 71 -10.86 -0.17 -5.38
CA LEU A 71 -10.80 0.05 -6.83
C LEU A 71 -12.15 -0.01 -7.55
N ARG A 72 -13.27 0.13 -6.82
CA ARG A 72 -14.58 0.38 -7.45
C ARG A 72 -14.63 1.74 -8.15
N THR A 73 -13.68 2.62 -7.85
CA THR A 73 -13.36 3.86 -8.55
C THR A 73 -11.99 3.70 -9.23
N PRO A 74 -11.82 4.16 -10.48
CA PRO A 74 -12.79 4.83 -11.35
C PRO A 74 -13.78 3.84 -11.99
N ARG A 75 -15.03 4.26 -12.21
CA ARG A 75 -16.03 3.43 -12.89
C ARG A 75 -15.77 3.46 -14.39
N TYR A 76 -16.35 2.51 -15.13
CA TYR A 76 -16.25 2.45 -16.58
C TYR A 76 -16.59 3.78 -17.29
N ILE A 77 -17.62 4.50 -16.83
CA ILE A 77 -17.99 5.82 -17.38
C ILE A 77 -16.91 6.88 -17.17
N ASP A 78 -16.17 6.80 -16.06
CA ASP A 78 -15.12 7.75 -15.71
C ASP A 78 -13.91 7.50 -16.63
N ILE A 79 -13.60 6.23 -16.92
CA ILE A 79 -12.56 5.84 -17.91
C ILE A 79 -12.92 6.33 -19.32
N MET A 80 -14.17 6.12 -19.77
CA MET A 80 -14.62 6.58 -21.09
C MET A 80 -14.58 8.10 -21.26
N LYS A 81 -14.69 8.86 -20.16
CA LYS A 81 -14.55 10.32 -20.15
C LYS A 81 -13.09 10.80 -20.19
N GLY A 82 -12.13 9.89 -20.37
CA GLY A 82 -10.71 10.18 -20.36
C GLY A 82 -10.05 10.06 -18.98
N GLY A 83 -10.77 9.52 -17.99
CA GLY A 83 -10.20 9.22 -16.68
C GLY A 83 -9.19 8.07 -16.70
N PRO A 84 -8.46 7.86 -15.59
CA PRO A 84 -7.42 6.83 -15.51
C PRO A 84 -8.00 5.42 -15.61
N SER A 85 -7.32 4.51 -16.31
CA SER A 85 -7.56 3.07 -16.21
C SER A 85 -6.70 2.46 -15.12
N VAL A 86 -7.22 1.43 -14.43
CA VAL A 86 -6.51 0.79 -13.33
C VAL A 86 -6.25 -0.68 -13.67
N VAL A 87 -5.00 -1.11 -13.46
CA VAL A 87 -4.59 -2.52 -13.53
C VAL A 87 -4.17 -2.96 -12.14
N LEU A 88 -4.87 -3.94 -11.59
CA LEU A 88 -4.52 -4.56 -10.30
C LEU A 88 -3.78 -5.87 -10.53
N HIS A 89 -2.57 -5.97 -10.00
CA HIS A 89 -1.81 -7.22 -9.91
C HIS A 89 -1.75 -7.66 -8.44
N VAL A 90 -2.22 -8.88 -8.18
CA VAL A 90 -2.19 -9.49 -6.84
C VAL A 90 -1.17 -10.62 -6.85
N GLU A 91 -0.11 -10.44 -6.08
CA GLU A 91 0.93 -11.42 -5.86
C GLU A 91 0.56 -12.29 -4.66
N ALA A 92 0.10 -13.51 -4.95
CA ALA A 92 -0.23 -14.50 -3.94
C ALA A 92 1.01 -15.32 -3.59
N PHE A 93 1.87 -14.78 -2.75
CA PHE A 93 2.86 -15.59 -2.06
C PHE A 93 2.17 -16.27 -0.87
N GLY A 94 2.24 -17.61 -0.80
CA GLY A 94 1.73 -18.36 0.34
C GLY A 94 2.25 -17.76 1.65
N SER A 95 1.38 -17.68 2.67
CA SER A 95 1.75 -17.11 3.97
C SER A 95 3.02 -17.76 4.51
N ALA A 96 4.04 -16.96 4.82
CA ALA A 96 5.23 -17.43 5.54
C ALA A 96 4.96 -17.70 7.03
N VAL A 97 3.75 -17.39 7.51
CA VAL A 97 3.34 -17.73 8.87
C VAL A 97 2.74 -19.14 8.83
N SER A 98 3.57 -20.13 9.11
CA SER A 98 3.13 -21.39 9.70
C SER A 98 2.61 -21.08 11.10
N VAL A 99 1.35 -21.40 11.37
CA VAL A 99 0.84 -21.52 12.74
C VAL A 99 1.27 -22.88 13.28
#